data_AF-A0A1E8PSI8-F1
#
_entry.id   AF-A0A1E8PSI8-F1
#
_cell.length_a   1.000
_cell.length_b   1.000
_cell.length_c   1.000
_cell.angle_alpha   90.00
_cell.angle_beta   90.00
_cell.angle_gamma   90.00
#
_symmetry.space_group_name_H-M   'P 1'
#
loop_
_entity.id
_entity.type
_entity.pdbx_description
1 polymer ?
#
loop_
_entity_poly.entity_id
_entity_poly.type
_entity_poly.pdbx_seq_one_letter_code
_entity_poly.pdbx_strand_id
1 'polypeptide(L)'
;MLYLLAIVIVIALLYYVFSGRTSVKPLHQPLLSMRQYVPAIPPGAPAQHWNDAGRFASEVENESMYQPAIAKLAGEHGPGNAEKKCLALLVCDDAHPFQDKAIAVFIDGELVGYLAQNDALRLHRNLGRQELAGQLTSCDAVIRGGGLWHGKRLSYAVWLDLQPHN
;
A
#
# COMPACT_ATOMS: atom_id res chain seq x y z
N MET A 1 -53.94 -29.29 -14.49
CA MET A 1 -52.84 -29.96 -15.22
C MET A 1 -51.96 -28.97 -15.98
N LEU A 2 -52.53 -28.07 -16.81
CA LEU A 2 -51.75 -27.07 -17.58
C LEU A 2 -50.90 -26.11 -16.72
N TYR A 3 -51.42 -25.67 -15.56
CA TYR A 3 -50.73 -24.77 -14.65
C TYR A 3 -49.48 -25.39 -13.98
N LEU A 4 -49.52 -26.69 -13.67
CA LEU A 4 -48.37 -27.39 -13.08
C LEU A 4 -47.21 -27.50 -14.07
N LEU A 5 -47.52 -27.75 -15.34
CA LEU A 5 -46.53 -27.76 -16.43
C LEU A 5 -45.88 -26.39 -16.63
N ALA A 6 -46.66 -25.31 -16.59
CA ALA A 6 -46.14 -23.95 -16.72
C ALA A 6 -45.15 -23.59 -15.59
N ILE A 7 -45.47 -23.96 -14.34
CA ILE A 7 -44.59 -23.70 -13.18
C ILE A 7 -43.27 -24.45 -13.31
N VAL A 8 -43.30 -25.74 -13.71
CA VAL A 8 -42.08 -26.54 -13.87
C VAL A 8 -41.17 -25.95 -14.96
N ILE A 9 -41.74 -25.46 -16.06
CA ILE A 9 -40.97 -24.82 -17.14
C ILE A 9 -40.31 -23.52 -16.67
N VAL A 10 -41.02 -22.69 -15.90
CA VAL A 10 -40.47 -21.45 -15.35
C VAL A 10 -39.33 -21.75 -14.37
N ILE A 11 -39.49 -22.75 -13.50
CA ILE A 11 -38.43 -23.17 -12.56
C ILE A 11 -37.21 -23.70 -13.32
N ALA A 12 -37.41 -24.51 -14.37
CA ALA A 12 -36.31 -25.03 -15.20
C ALA A 12 -35.56 -23.91 -15.94
N LEU A 13 -36.26 -22.91 -16.45
CA LEU A 13 -35.67 -21.73 -17.09
C LEU A 13 -34.88 -20.87 -16.09
N LEU A 14 -35.42 -20.65 -14.90
CA LEU A 14 -34.71 -19.96 -13.83
C LEU A 14 -33.45 -20.74 -13.43
N TYR A 15 -33.56 -22.06 -13.25
CA TYR A 15 -32.41 -22.90 -12.95
C TYR A 15 -31.34 -22.81 -14.05
N TYR A 16 -31.72 -22.88 -15.33
CA TYR A 16 -30.80 -22.76 -16.45
C TYR A 16 -30.09 -21.40 -16.50
N VAL A 17 -30.81 -20.31 -16.22
CA VAL A 17 -30.24 -18.94 -16.20
C VAL A 17 -29.29 -18.73 -15.00
N PHE A 18 -29.62 -19.30 -13.83
CA PHE A 18 -28.83 -19.09 -12.61
C PHE A 18 -27.67 -20.08 -12.43
N SER A 19 -27.79 -21.32 -12.92
CA SER A 19 -26.77 -22.37 -12.77
C SER A 19 -25.45 -22.08 -13.49
N GLY A 20 -25.45 -21.20 -14.50
CA GLY A 20 -24.24 -20.81 -15.22
C GLY A 20 -23.51 -19.57 -14.68
N ARG A 21 -24.02 -18.88 -13.63
CA ARG A 21 -23.57 -17.52 -13.29
C ARG A 21 -23.02 -17.28 -11.89
N THR A 22 -22.87 -18.29 -11.05
CA THR A 22 -22.28 -18.08 -9.72
C THR A 22 -21.20 -19.09 -9.40
N SER A 23 -20.11 -19.06 -10.18
CA SER A 23 -18.82 -19.44 -9.61
C SER A 23 -18.35 -18.25 -8.77
N VAL A 24 -18.87 -18.14 -7.54
CA VAL A 24 -18.22 -17.31 -6.54
C VAL A 24 -16.94 -18.06 -6.20
N LYS A 25 -15.82 -17.63 -6.79
CA LYS A 25 -14.50 -18.15 -6.44
C LYS A 25 -14.38 -17.97 -4.91
N PRO A 26 -14.28 -19.05 -4.12
CA PRO A 26 -14.20 -18.90 -2.69
C PRO A 26 -12.95 -18.08 -2.38
N LEU A 27 -13.14 -16.99 -1.64
CA LEU A 27 -12.07 -16.13 -1.12
C LEU A 27 -11.36 -16.88 0.02
N HIS A 28 -10.86 -18.08 -0.27
CA HIS A 28 -9.88 -18.76 0.57
C HIS A 28 -8.49 -18.26 0.18
N GLN A 29 -8.25 -16.96 0.38
CA GLN A 29 -6.90 -16.53 0.66
C GLN A 29 -6.67 -16.84 2.15
N PRO A 30 -5.71 -17.71 2.50
CA PRO A 30 -5.44 -18.01 3.89
C PRO A 30 -5.07 -16.70 4.59
N LEU A 31 -5.81 -16.33 5.63
CA LEU A 31 -5.61 -15.10 6.43
C LEU A 31 -4.14 -14.92 6.86
N LEU A 32 -3.38 -16.02 6.97
CA LEU A 32 -1.95 -16.04 7.28
C LEU A 32 -1.06 -15.42 6.18
N SER A 33 -1.46 -15.52 4.91
CA SER A 33 -0.71 -14.93 3.78
C SER A 33 -0.81 -13.41 3.74
N MET A 34 -1.86 -12.81 4.34
CA MET A 34 -2.07 -11.36 4.28
C MET A 34 -1.11 -10.58 5.18
N ARG A 35 -0.72 -11.11 6.34
CA ARG A 35 0.32 -10.49 7.19
C ARG A 35 1.73 -10.54 6.58
N GLN A 36 1.92 -11.38 5.56
CA GLN A 36 3.20 -11.59 4.89
C GLN A 36 3.18 -11.08 3.45
N TYR A 37 2.09 -10.41 3.05
CA TYR A 37 1.99 -9.85 1.72
C TYR A 37 2.91 -8.64 1.58
N VAL A 38 3.84 -8.72 0.64
CA VAL A 38 4.74 -7.64 0.24
C VAL A 38 4.68 -7.55 -1.29
N PRO A 39 4.29 -6.42 -1.87
CA PRO A 39 4.30 -6.26 -3.32
C PRO A 39 5.73 -6.33 -3.84
N ALA A 40 5.91 -6.91 -5.03
CA ALA A 40 7.23 -6.96 -5.66
C ALA A 40 7.63 -5.57 -6.16
N ILE A 41 8.87 -5.16 -5.92
CA ILE A 41 9.42 -3.94 -6.51
C ILE A 41 9.67 -4.22 -8.01
N PRO A 42 9.07 -3.45 -8.93
CA PRO A 42 9.33 -3.62 -10.37
C PRO A 42 10.83 -3.46 -10.66
N PRO A 43 11.41 -4.28 -11.56
CA PRO A 43 12.82 -4.17 -11.92
C PRO A 43 13.08 -2.88 -12.70
N GLY A 44 14.23 -2.25 -12.46
CA GLY A 44 14.67 -1.06 -13.18
C GLY A 44 14.92 0.15 -12.27
N ALA A 45 15.41 1.24 -12.87
CA ALA A 45 15.55 2.51 -12.18
C ALA A 45 14.17 3.21 -12.08
N PRO A 46 13.93 4.02 -11.04
CA PRO A 46 12.71 4.81 -10.94
C PRO A 46 12.54 5.73 -12.16
N ALA A 47 11.37 5.69 -12.78
CA ALA A 47 11.05 6.49 -13.96
C ALA A 47 10.91 7.99 -13.65
N GLN A 48 10.52 8.31 -12.42
CA GLN A 48 10.34 9.68 -11.93
C GLN A 48 10.78 9.78 -10.48
N HIS A 49 11.45 10.89 -10.15
CA HIS A 49 11.73 11.29 -8.78
C HIS A 49 10.86 12.50 -8.41
N TRP A 50 10.04 12.36 -7.37
CA TRP A 50 9.16 13.41 -6.84
C TRP A 50 9.89 14.22 -5.76
N ASN A 51 9.59 15.51 -5.68
CA ASN A 51 10.24 16.46 -4.79
C ASN A 51 9.23 17.55 -4.40
N ASP A 52 9.20 17.91 -3.11
CA ASP A 52 8.35 18.95 -2.54
C ASP A 52 9.16 20.09 -1.87
N ALA A 53 10.37 20.31 -2.39
CA ALA A 53 11.38 21.24 -1.89
C ALA A 53 11.85 20.91 -0.46
N GLY A 54 11.92 19.62 -0.11
CA GLY A 54 12.43 19.16 1.18
C GLY A 54 11.51 19.45 2.37
N ARG A 55 10.20 19.58 2.13
CA ARG A 55 9.22 19.84 3.20
C ARG A 55 8.88 18.60 4.01
N PHE A 56 9.02 17.41 3.42
CA PHE A 56 8.72 16.12 4.07
C PHE A 56 7.35 16.13 4.76
N ALA A 57 6.30 16.36 3.98
CA ALA A 57 4.99 16.73 4.52
C ALA A 57 3.90 15.64 4.33
N SER A 58 4.22 14.52 3.69
CA SER A 58 3.37 13.33 3.63
C SER A 58 3.92 12.25 4.58
N GLU A 59 3.11 11.83 5.57
CA GLU A 59 3.49 10.74 6.48
C GLU A 59 3.10 9.38 5.89
N VAL A 60 3.99 8.40 6.02
CA VAL A 60 3.72 7.01 5.65
C VAL A 60 2.86 6.35 6.72
N GLU A 61 1.74 5.75 6.33
CA GLU A 61 0.93 4.93 7.23
C GLU A 61 1.70 3.63 7.54
N ASN A 62 2.18 3.53 8.78
CA ASN A 62 3.09 2.48 9.20
C ASN A 62 2.61 1.74 10.47
N GLU A 63 1.79 0.72 10.26
CA GLU A 63 1.38 -0.22 11.31
C GLU A 63 2.57 -0.81 12.09
N SER A 64 2.31 -1.29 13.32
CA SER A 64 3.30 -1.88 14.22
C SER A 64 4.17 -2.97 13.58
N MET A 65 3.66 -3.66 12.54
CA MET A 65 4.41 -4.69 11.82
C MET A 65 5.63 -4.15 11.05
N TYR A 66 5.62 -2.87 10.63
CA TYR A 66 6.73 -2.25 9.90
C TYR A 66 7.79 -1.64 10.83
N GLN A 67 7.48 -1.43 12.11
CA GLN A 67 8.37 -0.79 13.08
C GLN A 67 9.76 -1.47 13.19
N PRO A 68 9.90 -2.81 13.17
CA PRO A 68 11.21 -3.45 13.16
C PRO A 68 12.06 -3.09 11.94
N ALA A 69 11.46 -3.03 10.75
CA ALA A 69 12.15 -2.64 9.51
C ALA A 69 12.57 -1.16 9.58
N ILE A 70 11.67 -0.28 10.01
CA ILE A 70 11.98 1.16 10.16
C ILE A 70 13.06 1.38 11.22
N ALA A 71 13.04 0.65 12.33
CA ALA A 71 14.08 0.73 13.37
C ALA A 71 15.45 0.29 12.85
N LYS A 72 15.51 -0.80 12.07
CA LYS A 72 16.74 -1.25 11.40
C LYS A 72 17.26 -0.18 10.44
N LEU A 73 16.37 0.43 9.66
CA LEU A 73 16.72 1.50 8.73
C LEU A 73 17.17 2.78 9.45
N ALA A 74 16.53 3.15 10.56
CA ALA A 74 16.91 4.32 11.36
C ALA A 74 18.36 4.21 11.88
N GLY A 75 18.80 2.99 12.21
CA GLY A 75 20.13 2.74 12.75
C GLY A 75 20.30 3.25 14.18
N GLU A 76 21.56 3.42 14.60
CA GLU A 76 21.87 3.95 15.93
C GLU A 76 21.77 5.48 15.95
N HIS A 77 20.99 6.00 16.90
CA HIS A 77 20.80 7.46 17.07
C HIS A 77 20.77 7.89 18.55
N GLY A 78 21.23 6.99 19.44
CA GLY A 78 21.31 7.26 20.88
C GLY A 78 19.94 7.46 21.54
N PRO A 79 19.85 8.25 22.63
CA PRO A 79 18.58 8.47 23.33
C PRO A 79 17.64 9.46 22.62
N GLY A 80 18.15 10.25 21.68
CA GLY A 80 17.38 11.24 20.93
C GLY A 80 16.45 10.63 19.89
N ASN A 81 15.81 11.48 19.10
CA ASN A 81 15.05 11.04 17.93
C ASN A 81 15.99 10.76 16.76
N ALA A 82 15.65 9.77 15.94
CA ALA A 82 16.24 9.58 14.64
C ALA A 82 15.94 10.78 13.74
N GLU A 83 16.89 11.11 12.87
CA GLU A 83 16.72 12.08 11.80
C GLU A 83 17.53 11.62 10.57
N LYS A 84 17.15 10.46 10.03
CA LYS A 84 17.89 9.83 8.93
C LYS A 84 17.22 10.12 7.60
N LYS A 85 17.90 10.84 6.71
CA LYS A 85 17.48 11.02 5.32
C LYS A 85 17.77 9.77 4.50
N CYS A 86 16.86 9.42 3.60
CA CYS A 86 16.92 8.21 2.79
C CYS A 86 16.13 8.40 1.49
N LEU A 87 16.34 7.51 0.52
CA LEU A 87 15.58 7.45 -0.73
C LEU A 87 14.44 6.45 -0.56
N ALA A 88 13.20 6.88 -0.82
CA ALA A 88 12.04 6.01 -0.85
C ALA A 88 11.66 5.64 -2.28
N LEU A 89 11.33 4.37 -2.48
CA LEU A 89 10.74 3.83 -3.69
C LEU A 89 9.23 3.68 -3.50
N LEU A 90 8.46 4.14 -4.49
CA LEU A 90 7.01 4.16 -4.49
C LEU A 90 6.51 3.16 -5.54
N VAL A 91 5.79 2.15 -5.08
CA VAL A 91 5.33 1.02 -5.90
C VAL A 91 3.80 0.98 -5.87
N CYS A 92 3.16 1.05 -7.04
CA CYS A 92 1.73 0.81 -7.17
C CYS A 92 1.40 -0.65 -6.83
N ASP A 93 0.50 -0.86 -5.88
CA ASP A 93 0.07 -2.16 -5.40
C ASP A 93 -1.41 -2.40 -5.77
N ASP A 94 -1.62 -2.85 -6.99
CA ASP A 94 -2.97 -3.15 -7.52
C ASP A 94 -3.55 -4.46 -6.95
N ALA A 95 -2.76 -5.25 -6.23
CA ALA A 95 -3.18 -6.50 -5.60
C ALA A 95 -3.47 -6.35 -4.09
N HIS A 96 -3.42 -5.11 -3.58
CA HIS A 96 -3.68 -4.83 -2.18
C HIS A 96 -5.14 -5.17 -1.79
N PRO A 97 -5.37 -5.95 -0.73
CA PRO A 97 -6.70 -6.52 -0.44
C PRO A 97 -7.71 -5.54 0.15
N PHE A 98 -7.27 -4.43 0.77
CA PHE A 98 -8.15 -3.54 1.54
C PHE A 98 -8.37 -2.15 0.90
N GLN A 99 -7.45 -1.74 0.05
CA GLN A 99 -7.34 -0.38 -0.48
C GLN A 99 -7.04 -0.48 -1.97
N ASP A 100 -8.00 -0.03 -2.77
CA ASP A 100 -7.78 0.19 -4.20
C ASP A 100 -6.71 1.29 -4.37
N LYS A 101 -5.80 1.10 -5.34
CA LYS A 101 -4.73 2.06 -5.67
C LYS A 101 -3.80 2.35 -4.50
N ALA A 102 -3.47 1.32 -3.73
CA ALA A 102 -2.47 1.41 -2.68
C ALA A 102 -1.09 1.70 -3.31
N ILE A 103 -0.28 2.48 -2.61
CA ILE A 103 1.11 2.72 -3.00
C ILE A 103 2.00 2.32 -1.83
N ALA A 104 2.73 1.24 -2.03
CA ALA A 104 3.70 0.72 -1.08
C ALA A 104 4.97 1.58 -1.11
N VAL A 105 5.53 1.80 0.08
CA VAL A 105 6.73 2.60 0.28
C VAL A 105 7.87 1.69 0.73
N PHE A 106 8.93 1.64 -0.06
CA PHE A 106 10.13 0.86 0.23
C PHE A 106 11.34 1.76 0.48
N ILE A 107 12.18 1.38 1.43
CA ILE A 107 13.46 2.05 1.71
C ILE A 107 14.52 0.95 1.86
N ASP A 108 15.63 1.05 1.10
CA ASP A 108 16.67 0.02 1.02
C ASP A 108 16.13 -1.41 0.81
N GLY A 109 15.03 -1.54 0.04
CA GLY A 109 14.37 -2.81 -0.27
C GLY A 109 13.43 -3.34 0.81
N GLU A 110 13.32 -2.67 1.96
CA GLU A 110 12.40 -3.03 3.04
C GLU A 110 11.08 -2.27 2.88
N LEU A 111 9.94 -2.96 3.00
CA LEU A 111 8.62 -2.32 3.04
C LEU A 111 8.44 -1.60 4.38
N VAL A 112 8.26 -0.27 4.34
CA VAL A 112 8.12 0.56 5.54
C VAL A 112 6.68 1.01 5.81
N GLY A 113 5.76 0.75 4.88
CA GLY A 113 4.35 1.07 5.00
C GLY A 113 3.74 1.45 3.66
N TYR A 114 2.62 2.15 3.71
CA TYR A 114 1.89 2.61 2.54
C TYR A 114 1.63 4.11 2.61
N LEU A 115 1.41 4.73 1.45
CA LEU A 115 0.90 6.11 1.41
C LEU A 115 -0.51 6.17 2.00
N ALA A 116 -0.80 7.25 2.72
CA ALA A 116 -2.17 7.57 3.09
C ALA A 116 -3.07 7.61 1.85
N GLN A 117 -4.32 7.16 2.00
CA GLN A 117 -5.23 6.94 0.85
C GLN A 117 -5.37 8.15 -0.06
N ASN A 118 -5.48 9.35 0.51
CA ASN A 118 -5.62 10.58 -0.27
C ASN A 118 -4.37 10.90 -1.11
N ASP A 119 -3.19 10.65 -0.56
CA ASP A 119 -1.91 10.87 -1.23
C ASP A 119 -1.66 9.80 -2.30
N ALA A 120 -2.00 8.54 -2.01
CA ALA A 120 -1.95 7.44 -2.97
C ALA A 120 -2.80 7.74 -4.22
N LEU A 121 -4.06 8.14 -4.02
CA LEU A 121 -4.97 8.50 -5.13
C LEU A 121 -4.45 9.69 -5.96
N ARG A 122 -3.79 10.67 -5.32
CA ARG A 122 -3.18 11.82 -6.02
C ARG A 122 -2.01 11.38 -6.87
N LEU A 123 -1.12 10.60 -6.29
CA LEU A 123 0.04 10.09 -7.00
C LEU A 123 -0.39 9.23 -8.20
N HIS A 124 -1.38 8.35 -8.04
CA HIS A 124 -1.96 7.59 -9.16
C HIS A 124 -2.47 8.51 -10.29
N ARG A 125 -3.15 9.62 -9.97
CA ARG A 125 -3.60 10.58 -10.98
C ARG A 125 -2.43 11.26 -11.69
N ASN A 126 -1.37 11.62 -10.96
CA ASN A 126 -0.18 12.23 -11.53
C ASN A 126 0.57 11.25 -12.44
N LEU A 127 0.71 9.99 -12.03
CA LEU A 127 1.28 8.92 -12.84
C LEU A 127 0.48 8.73 -14.13
N GLY A 128 -0.86 8.70 -14.06
CA GLY A 128 -1.71 8.59 -15.24
C GLY A 128 -1.55 9.78 -16.20
N ARG A 129 -1.43 11.01 -15.68
CA ARG A 129 -1.22 12.22 -16.49
C ARG A 129 0.14 12.27 -17.17
N GLN A 130 1.14 11.62 -16.59
CA GLN A 130 2.51 11.56 -17.12
C GLN A 130 2.79 10.27 -17.92
N GLU A 131 1.76 9.44 -18.16
CA GLU A 131 1.90 8.13 -18.83
C GLU A 131 2.88 7.18 -18.09
N LEU A 132 3.01 7.35 -16.77
CA LEU A 132 3.86 6.57 -15.87
C LEU A 132 3.07 5.55 -15.03
N ALA A 133 1.84 5.22 -15.41
CA ALA A 133 1.01 4.28 -14.66
C ALA A 133 1.71 2.91 -14.52
N GLY A 134 1.78 2.40 -13.28
CA GLY A 134 2.44 1.13 -12.95
C GLY A 134 3.98 1.17 -12.97
N GLN A 135 4.60 2.31 -13.30
CA GLN A 135 6.05 2.45 -13.26
C GLN A 135 6.56 2.71 -11.84
N LEU A 136 7.75 2.20 -11.54
CA LEU A 136 8.45 2.50 -10.30
C LEU A 136 8.79 4.00 -10.24
N THR A 137 8.48 4.67 -9.15
CA THR A 137 8.90 6.06 -8.90
C THR A 137 9.60 6.20 -7.55
N SER A 138 10.22 7.34 -7.28
CA SER A 138 10.95 7.57 -6.04
C SER A 138 10.73 8.98 -5.48
N CYS A 139 11.07 9.19 -4.21
CA CYS A 139 11.12 10.51 -3.58
C CYS A 139 12.11 10.48 -2.41
N ASP A 140 12.52 11.65 -1.94
CA ASP A 140 13.28 11.75 -0.71
C ASP A 140 12.39 11.47 0.51
N ALA A 141 12.99 10.87 1.55
CA ALA A 141 12.32 10.53 2.79
C ALA A 141 13.19 10.83 4.01
N VAL A 142 12.55 11.01 5.16
CA VAL A 142 13.21 11.15 6.46
C VAL A 142 12.54 10.25 7.49
N ILE A 143 13.36 9.43 8.16
CA ILE A 143 12.95 8.64 9.32
C ILE A 143 13.12 9.51 10.56
N ARG A 144 12.02 9.66 11.31
CA ARG A 144 11.91 10.46 12.54
C ARG A 144 11.42 9.61 13.70
N GLY A 145 11.55 10.13 14.92
CA GLY A 145 11.04 9.50 16.13
C GLY A 145 12.01 8.46 16.70
N GLY A 146 11.50 7.43 17.36
CA GLY A 146 12.37 6.44 18.00
C GLY A 146 13.07 6.93 19.26
N GLY A 147 12.75 8.11 19.80
CA GLY A 147 13.34 8.62 21.02
C GLY A 147 13.16 7.72 22.23
N LEU A 148 14.03 7.85 23.23
CA LEU A 148 13.96 7.10 24.48
C LEU A 148 13.06 7.84 25.49
N TRP A 149 12.01 7.18 25.95
CA TRP A 149 11.11 7.67 26.99
C TRP A 149 10.97 6.62 28.10
N HIS A 150 11.38 6.97 29.33
CA HIS A 150 11.48 6.04 30.47
C HIS A 150 12.18 4.70 30.11
N GLY A 151 13.29 4.78 29.39
CA GLY A 151 14.08 3.60 28.99
C GLY A 151 13.45 2.76 27.87
N LYS A 152 12.28 3.15 27.34
CA LYS A 152 11.64 2.49 26.20
C LYS A 152 11.81 3.31 24.93
N ARG A 153 12.01 2.64 23.80
CA ARG A 153 12.03 3.29 22.48
C ARG A 153 10.61 3.62 22.05
N LEU A 154 10.36 4.87 21.66
CA LEU A 154 9.11 5.29 21.03
C LEU A 154 9.04 4.79 19.58
N SER A 155 7.87 4.92 18.96
CA SER A 155 7.67 4.55 17.55
C SER A 155 8.46 5.45 16.60
N TYR A 156 8.80 4.88 15.46
CA TYR A 156 9.38 5.60 14.33
C TYR A 156 8.28 6.03 13.35
N ALA A 157 8.50 7.17 12.70
CA ALA A 157 7.68 7.68 11.62
C ALA A 157 8.53 7.89 10.37
N VAL A 158 7.94 7.70 9.19
CA VAL A 158 8.59 7.97 7.91
C VAL A 158 7.83 9.10 7.23
N TRP A 159 8.54 10.15 6.85
CA TRP A 159 7.99 11.31 6.18
C TRP A 159 8.60 11.46 4.80
N LEU A 160 7.75 11.63 3.79
CA LEU A 160 8.13 11.71 2.39
C LEU A 160 8.09 13.14 1.89
N ASP A 161 9.03 13.48 1.01
CA ASP A 161 9.05 14.75 0.30
C ASP A 161 8.09 14.73 -0.90
N LEU A 162 6.82 14.50 -0.56
CA LEU A 162 5.69 14.53 -1.45
C LEU A 162 4.77 15.66 -1.01
N GLN A 163 4.21 16.37 -2.00
CA GLN A 163 3.26 17.44 -1.73
C GLN A 163 1.98 16.85 -1.09
N PRO A 164 1.67 17.17 0.17
CA PRO A 164 0.48 16.68 0.84
C PRO A 164 -0.77 17.43 0.35
N HIS A 165 -1.94 16.92 0.69
CA HIS A 165 -3.15 17.72 0.63
C HIS A 165 -3.90 17.70 1.96
N ASN A 166 -4.12 18.89 2.53
CA ASN A 166 -5.10 19.13 3.58
C ASN A 166 -6.51 19.15 3.03
#